data_AF-A0A382S5Q0-F1
#
_entry.id   AF-A0A382S5Q0-F1
#
_cell.length_a   1.000
_cell.length_b   1.000
_cell.length_c   1.000
_cell.angle_alpha   90.00
_cell.angle_beta   90.00
_cell.angle_gamma   90.00
#
_symmetry.space_group_name_H-M   'P 1'
#
loop_
_entity.id
_entity.type
_entity.pdbx_description
1 polymer ?
#
loop_
_entity_poly.entity_id
_entity_poly.type
_entity_poly.pdbx_seq_one_letter_code
_entity_poly.pdbx_strand_id
1 'polypeptide(L)'
;DSIVDESKRAVRGGWYNASKGKALLSTFRYPTNSDKKQISIGFRISSLTTMSVGAMLSTESRSYGIGDTLTIKATWNNTVNVDGIPKLKLSNGSEAAYSGGGGASTLLFLYTPQAGDVSAKDISVEEYTGTIKNASGNLVSQISGDLGSVEIDVDSPTLVGVSADEGTYKSGDTIPISVTWNKPVKVTGTPILSLSNGLSATYFEGDGTSKLIFNLSVIKGNSANNISVISLDGIVKSETGNTAEAVTGKLENITIDAVFPEISLNGDTAVSFLAIGNRETKRFKDSGAIASDDEDGDLSSSITVTGKVNENQP
;
A
#
# COMPACT_ATOMS: atom_id res chain seq x y z
N ASP A 1 57.24 -75.88 21.61
CA ASP A 1 56.46 -74.71 22.04
C ASP A 1 55.07 -74.76 21.47
N SER A 2 54.12 -75.03 22.36
CA SER A 2 52.72 -75.33 22.11
C SER A 2 51.94 -74.09 21.68
N ILE A 3 51.19 -74.22 20.58
CA ILE A 3 50.17 -73.27 20.10
C ILE A 3 49.14 -73.07 21.21
N VAL A 4 48.99 -71.83 21.67
CA VAL A 4 48.02 -71.45 22.68
C VAL A 4 46.62 -71.51 22.07
N ASP A 5 45.78 -72.37 22.65
CA ASP A 5 44.36 -72.49 22.36
C ASP A 5 43.61 -71.21 22.80
N GLU A 6 43.23 -70.37 21.83
CA GLU A 6 42.47 -69.13 22.05
C GLU A 6 40.97 -69.35 22.33
N SER A 7 40.51 -70.57 22.60
CA SER A 7 39.08 -70.89 22.74
C SER A 7 38.35 -70.34 23.99
N LYS A 8 39.02 -69.58 24.88
CA LYS A 8 38.45 -69.16 26.18
C LYS A 8 38.38 -67.66 26.47
N ARG A 9 38.21 -66.79 25.46
CA ARG A 9 37.75 -65.41 25.73
C ARG A 9 36.23 -65.32 25.65
N ALA A 10 35.57 -65.36 26.81
CA ALA A 10 34.21 -64.88 26.96
C ALA A 10 34.17 -63.38 26.67
N VAL A 11 33.63 -62.99 25.52
CA VAL A 11 33.42 -61.57 25.20
C VAL A 11 32.03 -61.20 25.69
N ARG A 12 31.98 -60.37 26.73
CA ARG A 12 30.76 -59.71 27.21
C ARG A 12 30.22 -58.82 26.08
N GLY A 13 29.06 -59.17 25.52
CA GLY A 13 28.33 -58.30 24.61
C GLY A 13 27.96 -57.01 25.33
N GLY A 14 28.62 -55.91 24.99
CA GLY A 14 28.28 -54.59 25.48
C GLY A 14 27.10 -54.04 24.69
N TRP A 15 26.08 -53.56 25.39
CA TRP A 15 25.07 -52.68 24.80
C TRP A 15 25.69 -51.31 24.64
N TYR A 16 25.79 -50.80 23.41
CA TYR A 16 26.04 -49.39 23.18
C TYR A 16 24.71 -48.65 23.32
N ASN A 17 24.56 -47.87 24.39
CA ASN A 17 23.46 -46.94 24.53
C ASN A 17 23.90 -45.61 23.89
N ALA A 18 23.73 -45.48 22.58
CA ALA A 18 23.70 -44.16 21.98
C ALA A 18 22.35 -43.54 22.33
N SER A 19 22.33 -42.28 22.76
CA SER A 19 21.14 -41.52 23.17
C SER A 19 20.04 -41.37 22.10
N LYS A 20 20.15 -42.08 20.96
CA LYS A 20 19.24 -42.01 19.80
C LYS A 20 18.92 -43.36 19.13
N GLY A 21 19.16 -44.52 19.77
CA GLY A 21 18.65 -45.81 19.28
C GLY A 21 19.45 -47.04 19.72
N LYS A 22 18.77 -48.16 19.95
CA LYS A 22 19.39 -49.46 20.28
C LYS A 22 19.82 -50.16 18.99
N ALA A 23 21.12 -50.28 18.75
CA ALA A 23 21.66 -51.19 17.74
C ALA A 23 22.13 -52.49 18.40
N LEU A 24 21.66 -53.63 17.90
CA LEU A 24 22.17 -54.95 18.27
C LEU A 24 23.37 -55.27 17.36
N LEU A 25 24.58 -55.26 17.93
CA LEU A 25 25.76 -55.77 17.23
C LEU A 25 25.87 -57.27 17.51
N SER A 26 25.30 -58.10 16.64
CA SER A 26 25.57 -59.53 16.64
C SER A 26 26.76 -59.82 15.71
N THR A 27 27.94 -60.12 16.25
CA THR A 27 29.02 -60.72 15.46
C THR A 27 28.74 -62.22 15.32
N PHE A 28 28.48 -62.68 14.10
CA PHE A 28 28.40 -64.11 13.78
C PHE A 28 29.81 -64.62 13.47
N ARG A 29 30.20 -65.80 13.99
CA ARG A 29 31.48 -66.44 13.64
C ARG A 29 31.40 -67.05 12.24
N TYR A 30 32.48 -66.90 11.47
CA TYR A 30 32.66 -67.50 10.14
C TYR A 30 32.76 -69.04 10.21
N PRO A 31 32.26 -69.78 9.21
CA PRO A 31 32.73 -71.14 8.94
C PRO A 31 34.08 -71.08 8.19
N THR A 32 35.04 -71.89 8.62
CA THR A 32 36.44 -71.92 8.16
C THR A 32 36.65 -72.70 6.86
N ASN A 33 35.87 -72.43 5.79
CA ASN A 33 36.11 -73.14 4.52
C ASN A 33 35.97 -72.22 3.29
N SER A 34 36.94 -72.29 2.38
CA SER A 34 37.31 -71.23 1.43
C SER A 34 36.49 -71.11 0.16
N ASP A 35 35.54 -72.01 -0.14
CA ASP A 35 35.17 -72.19 -1.55
C ASP A 35 33.80 -71.70 -2.01
N LYS A 36 32.83 -71.32 -1.15
CA LYS A 36 31.60 -70.63 -1.62
C LYS A 36 30.95 -69.77 -0.54
N LYS A 37 30.79 -68.46 -0.80
CA LYS A 37 29.50 -67.73 -0.95
C LYS A 37 29.65 -66.25 -0.57
N GLN A 38 29.02 -65.42 -1.42
CA GLN A 38 28.87 -63.97 -1.33
C GLN A 38 28.77 -63.43 0.11
N ILE A 39 29.61 -62.43 0.40
CA ILE A 39 29.56 -61.67 1.65
C ILE A 39 28.64 -60.47 1.42
N SER A 40 27.33 -60.66 1.54
CA SER A 40 26.41 -59.54 1.72
C SER A 40 26.14 -59.38 3.21
N ILE A 41 26.85 -58.44 3.85
CA ILE A 41 26.50 -57.95 5.18
C ILE A 41 25.24 -57.09 5.01
N GLY A 42 24.08 -57.68 5.23
CA GLY A 42 22.83 -56.95 5.33
C GLY A 42 22.69 -56.34 6.71
N PHE A 43 22.90 -55.03 6.84
CA PHE A 43 22.42 -54.32 8.03
C PHE A 43 20.90 -54.20 7.95
N ARG A 44 20.18 -54.80 8.91
CA ARG A 44 18.78 -54.45 9.16
C ARG A 44 18.76 -53.37 10.23
N ILE A 45 18.64 -52.12 9.80
CA ILE A 45 18.29 -51.02 10.71
C ILE A 45 16.79 -51.23 11.04
N SER A 46 16.49 -51.68 12.25
CA SER A 46 15.12 -51.97 12.69
C SER A 46 14.27 -50.71 12.88
N SER A 47 14.91 -49.56 13.13
CA SER A 47 14.29 -48.25 12.96
C SER A 47 15.38 -47.17 12.90
N LEU A 48 15.45 -46.44 11.80
CA LEU A 48 16.04 -45.11 11.83
C LEU A 48 14.97 -44.24 12.48
N THR A 49 15.04 -44.00 13.79
CA THR A 49 14.41 -42.80 14.34
C THR A 49 15.22 -41.65 13.76
N THR A 50 14.83 -41.22 12.56
CA THR A 50 15.32 -39.98 11.94
C THR A 50 15.28 -38.94 13.03
N MET A 51 16.40 -38.24 13.26
CA MET A 51 16.40 -37.02 14.05
C MET A 51 15.26 -36.16 13.50
N SER A 52 14.18 -36.07 14.26
CA SER A 52 13.04 -35.24 13.95
C SER A 52 13.56 -33.82 13.92
N VAL A 53 13.84 -33.28 12.73
CA VAL A 53 13.71 -31.85 12.56
C VAL A 53 12.22 -31.61 12.79
N GLY A 54 11.92 -31.00 13.95
CA GLY A 54 10.58 -30.56 14.29
C GLY A 54 10.01 -29.72 13.15
N ALA A 55 8.70 -29.67 13.06
CA ALA A 55 8.02 -29.00 11.98
C ALA A 55 8.57 -27.58 11.75
N MET A 56 8.86 -27.22 10.50
CA MET A 56 9.50 -25.96 10.12
C MET A 56 8.53 -25.09 9.32
N LEU A 57 8.55 -23.78 9.58
CA LEU A 57 7.77 -22.78 8.86
C LEU A 57 8.67 -21.96 7.94
N SER A 58 8.14 -21.56 6.80
CA SER A 58 8.79 -20.57 5.93
C SER A 58 7.76 -19.81 5.10
N THR A 59 8.08 -18.57 4.77
CA THR A 59 7.30 -17.69 3.90
C THR A 59 8.21 -16.62 3.31
N GLU A 60 7.68 -15.77 2.44
CA GLU A 60 8.36 -14.58 1.95
C GLU A 60 8.19 -13.42 2.95
N SER A 61 9.32 -12.88 3.40
CA SER A 61 9.39 -11.74 4.33
C SER A 61 9.14 -10.42 3.62
N ARG A 62 7.98 -9.81 3.87
CA ARG A 62 7.60 -8.46 3.46
C ARG A 62 6.41 -7.98 4.29
N SER A 63 5.96 -6.75 4.01
CA SER A 63 4.68 -6.23 4.50
C SER A 63 3.55 -6.65 3.54
N TYR A 64 2.43 -7.11 4.12
CA TYR A 64 1.24 -7.56 3.40
C TYR A 64 0.06 -6.67 3.80
N GLY A 65 -0.57 -6.06 2.80
CA GLY A 65 -1.80 -5.30 3.00
C GLY A 65 -3.06 -6.08 2.66
N ILE A 66 -4.20 -5.38 2.71
CA ILE A 66 -5.51 -5.97 2.39
C ILE A 66 -5.50 -6.53 0.96
N GLY A 67 -5.91 -7.80 0.84
CA GLY A 67 -5.99 -8.51 -0.45
C GLY A 67 -4.68 -9.13 -0.93
N ASP A 68 -3.55 -8.83 -0.29
CA ASP A 68 -2.31 -9.55 -0.57
C ASP A 68 -2.41 -11.02 -0.13
N THR A 69 -1.58 -11.90 -0.71
CA THR A 69 -1.57 -13.32 -0.35
C THR A 69 -0.26 -13.70 0.33
N LEU A 70 -0.33 -13.98 1.64
CA LEU A 70 0.74 -14.59 2.41
C LEU A 70 0.70 -16.11 2.24
N THR A 71 1.77 -16.70 1.68
CA THR A 71 1.89 -18.15 1.48
C THR A 71 2.81 -18.77 2.51
N ILE A 72 2.23 -19.49 3.47
CA ILE A 72 2.96 -20.16 4.55
C ILE A 72 3.22 -21.62 4.17
N LYS A 73 4.49 -22.04 4.20
CA LYS A 73 4.90 -23.43 4.02
C LYS A 73 5.17 -24.07 5.37
N ALA A 74 4.35 -25.06 5.74
CA ALA A 74 4.54 -25.89 6.93
C ALA A 74 5.14 -27.23 6.52
N THR A 75 6.35 -27.55 7.00
CA THR A 75 7.09 -28.75 6.60
C THR A 75 7.33 -29.67 7.79
N TRP A 76 6.87 -30.92 7.68
CA TRP A 76 7.18 -32.00 8.61
C TRP A 76 8.30 -32.89 8.06
N ASN A 77 8.88 -33.71 8.93
CA ASN A 77 9.95 -34.64 8.58
C ASN A 77 9.49 -35.85 7.75
N ASN A 78 8.18 -36.11 7.69
CA ASN A 78 7.58 -37.23 6.97
C ASN A 78 6.42 -36.73 6.11
N THR A 79 6.00 -37.54 5.15
CA THR A 79 4.76 -37.31 4.40
C THR A 79 3.57 -37.19 5.33
N VAL A 80 2.74 -36.18 5.06
CA VAL A 80 1.51 -35.90 5.78
C VAL A 80 0.31 -35.96 4.85
N ASN A 81 -0.80 -36.50 5.36
CA ASN A 81 -2.09 -36.58 4.71
C ASN A 81 -3.06 -35.69 5.47
N VAL A 82 -3.83 -34.90 4.72
CA VAL A 82 -4.81 -33.96 5.27
C VAL A 82 -6.19 -34.61 5.26
N ASP A 83 -6.87 -34.51 6.39
CA ASP A 83 -8.25 -34.95 6.58
C ASP A 83 -9.07 -33.73 7.05
N GLY A 84 -10.02 -33.28 6.23
CA GLY A 84 -10.76 -32.04 6.44
C GLY A 84 -10.03 -30.78 5.95
N ILE A 85 -10.29 -29.65 6.63
CA ILE A 85 -9.81 -28.31 6.27
C ILE A 85 -8.97 -27.71 7.41
N PRO A 86 -7.72 -28.18 7.60
CA PRO A 86 -6.87 -27.65 8.65
C PRO A 86 -6.54 -26.18 8.40
N LYS A 87 -6.24 -25.45 9.47
CA LYS A 87 -5.84 -24.05 9.43
C LYS A 87 -4.63 -23.81 10.33
N LEU A 88 -3.88 -22.75 10.07
CA LEU A 88 -2.90 -22.22 11.01
C LEU A 88 -3.51 -21.04 11.74
N LYS A 89 -3.50 -21.06 13.06
CA LYS A 89 -3.85 -19.90 13.88
C LYS A 89 -2.63 -18.98 13.95
N LEU A 90 -2.81 -17.72 13.59
CA LEU A 90 -1.75 -16.71 13.57
C LEU A 90 -1.80 -15.86 14.84
N SER A 91 -0.66 -15.27 15.22
CA SER A 91 -0.54 -14.46 16.45
C SER A 91 -1.34 -13.16 16.43
N ASN A 92 -1.83 -12.71 15.26
CA ASN A 92 -2.76 -11.59 15.15
C ASN A 92 -4.24 -12.02 15.30
N GLY A 93 -4.49 -13.28 15.66
CA GLY A 93 -5.82 -13.86 15.81
C GLY A 93 -6.48 -14.33 14.51
N SER A 94 -5.85 -14.08 13.35
CA SER A 94 -6.35 -14.54 12.06
C SER A 94 -5.99 -16.01 11.80
N GLU A 95 -6.56 -16.59 10.75
CA GLU A 95 -6.29 -17.98 10.36
C GLU A 95 -5.82 -18.07 8.90
N ALA A 96 -4.75 -18.83 8.66
CA ALA A 96 -4.33 -19.21 7.31
C ALA A 96 -5.00 -20.54 6.92
N ALA A 97 -5.68 -20.56 5.77
CA ALA A 97 -6.42 -21.73 5.28
C ALA A 97 -5.51 -22.67 4.48
N TYR A 98 -5.69 -23.98 4.67
CA TYR A 98 -5.02 -24.99 3.86
C TYR A 98 -5.31 -24.83 2.36
N SER A 99 -4.28 -24.85 1.53
CA SER A 99 -4.39 -24.67 0.08
C SER A 99 -3.77 -25.81 -0.75
N GLY A 100 -2.95 -26.68 -0.17
CA GLY A 100 -2.43 -27.85 -0.88
C GLY A 100 -1.21 -28.53 -0.25
N GLY A 101 -0.67 -29.53 -0.95
CA GLY A 101 0.50 -30.30 -0.50
C GLY A 101 0.18 -31.61 0.24
N GLY A 102 -1.08 -32.04 0.26
CA GLY A 102 -1.46 -33.33 0.85
C GLY A 102 -0.75 -34.49 0.14
N GLY A 103 -0.24 -35.46 0.91
CA GLY A 103 0.59 -36.53 0.40
C GLY A 103 2.07 -36.15 0.20
N ALA A 104 2.47 -34.92 0.55
CA ALA A 104 3.86 -34.48 0.64
C ALA A 104 4.26 -34.22 2.10
N SER A 105 5.54 -33.90 2.34
CA SER A 105 6.03 -33.48 3.67
C SER A 105 5.75 -32.01 3.97
N THR A 106 5.37 -31.22 2.96
CA THR A 106 5.12 -29.78 3.07
C THR A 106 3.68 -29.49 2.67
N LEU A 107 2.96 -28.80 3.55
CA LEU A 107 1.65 -28.24 3.27
C LEU A 107 1.75 -26.73 3.02
N LEU A 108 0.86 -26.24 2.17
CA LEU A 108 0.69 -24.83 1.89
C LEU A 108 -0.55 -24.32 2.61
N PHE A 109 -0.40 -23.15 3.23
CA PHE A 109 -1.48 -22.40 3.84
C PHE A 109 -1.46 -20.98 3.28
N LEU A 110 -2.64 -20.43 3.01
CA LEU A 110 -2.81 -19.08 2.50
C LEU A 110 -3.54 -18.23 3.53
N TYR A 111 -3.00 -17.05 3.78
CA TYR A 111 -3.67 -15.99 4.52
C TYR A 111 -3.75 -14.77 3.62
N THR A 112 -4.94 -14.19 3.53
CA THR A 112 -5.21 -12.95 2.80
C THR A 112 -5.70 -11.94 3.82
N PRO A 113 -4.90 -10.93 4.19
CA PRO A 113 -5.35 -9.89 5.10
C PRO A 113 -6.61 -9.22 4.57
N GLN A 114 -7.54 -8.94 5.45
CA GLN A 114 -8.84 -8.36 5.15
C GLN A 114 -9.18 -7.24 6.14
N ALA A 115 -10.19 -6.43 5.78
CA ALA A 115 -10.69 -5.40 6.68
C ALA A 115 -11.22 -6.04 7.98
N GLY A 116 -10.74 -5.54 9.12
CA GLY A 116 -11.10 -6.03 10.45
C GLY A 116 -10.08 -6.98 11.07
N ASP A 117 -9.06 -7.45 10.32
CA ASP A 117 -7.92 -8.13 10.92
C ASP A 117 -7.10 -7.16 11.79
N VAL A 118 -6.23 -7.71 12.63
CA VAL A 118 -5.33 -6.92 13.47
C VAL A 118 -3.99 -6.74 12.76
N SER A 119 -3.61 -5.47 12.53
CA SER A 119 -2.28 -5.11 12.04
C SER A 119 -1.21 -5.56 13.04
N ALA A 120 -0.13 -6.15 12.55
CA ALA A 120 0.95 -6.70 13.35
C ALA A 120 2.29 -6.46 12.66
N LYS A 121 3.27 -5.92 13.40
CA LYS A 121 4.63 -5.68 12.90
C LYS A 121 5.44 -6.96 12.66
N ASP A 122 4.98 -8.05 13.24
CA ASP A 122 5.55 -9.38 13.08
C ASP A 122 4.45 -10.41 13.29
N ILE A 123 4.51 -11.54 12.58
CA ILE A 123 3.49 -12.57 12.65
C ILE A 123 4.08 -13.97 12.76
N SER A 124 3.49 -14.76 13.66
CA SER A 124 3.91 -16.13 13.94
C SER A 124 2.72 -17.07 13.85
N VAL A 125 3.00 -18.36 13.71
CA VAL A 125 2.00 -19.43 13.84
C VAL A 125 1.97 -19.89 15.28
N GLU A 126 0.79 -19.92 15.89
CA GLU A 126 0.59 -20.40 17.26
C GLU A 126 0.37 -21.91 17.30
N GLU A 127 -0.48 -22.42 16.41
CA GLU A 127 -0.84 -23.83 16.31
C GLU A 127 -1.50 -24.13 14.96
N TYR A 128 -1.62 -25.42 14.62
CA TYR A 128 -2.54 -25.85 13.57
C TYR A 128 -3.81 -26.46 14.17
N THR A 129 -4.94 -26.22 13.52
CA THR A 129 -6.23 -26.84 13.83
C THR A 129 -6.61 -27.88 12.76
N GLY A 130 -7.55 -28.76 13.08
CA GLY A 130 -7.98 -29.83 12.18
C GLY A 130 -7.15 -31.11 12.31
N THR A 131 -7.23 -31.98 11.30
CA THR A 131 -6.62 -33.32 11.34
C THR A 131 -5.57 -33.48 10.25
N ILE A 132 -4.31 -33.58 10.67
CA ILE A 132 -3.18 -33.89 9.79
C ILE A 132 -2.53 -35.17 10.31
N LYS A 133 -2.43 -36.19 9.46
CA LYS A 133 -1.94 -37.53 9.82
C LYS A 133 -0.68 -37.87 9.03
N ASN A 134 0.21 -38.67 9.62
CA ASN A 134 1.31 -39.27 8.88
C ASN A 134 0.85 -40.49 8.05
N ALA A 135 1.77 -41.11 7.31
CA ALA A 135 1.49 -42.32 6.52
C ALA A 135 0.98 -43.51 7.35
N SER A 136 1.29 -43.56 8.65
CA SER A 136 0.81 -44.59 9.58
C SER A 136 -0.57 -44.26 10.19
N GLY A 137 -1.20 -43.15 9.77
CA GLY A 137 -2.51 -42.71 10.25
C GLY A 137 -2.51 -42.03 11.62
N ASN A 138 -1.33 -41.73 12.18
CA ASN A 138 -1.21 -41.04 13.48
C ASN A 138 -1.18 -39.53 13.27
N LEU A 139 -1.72 -38.75 14.22
CA LEU A 139 -1.63 -37.29 14.19
C LEU A 139 -0.18 -36.82 14.16
N VAL A 140 0.10 -35.78 13.37
CA VAL A 140 1.42 -35.15 13.32
C VAL A 140 1.61 -34.18 14.49
N SER A 141 2.86 -33.96 14.90
CA SER A 141 3.19 -32.97 15.91
C SER A 141 2.71 -31.58 15.51
N GLN A 142 2.28 -30.79 16.51
CA GLN A 142 1.97 -29.37 16.36
C GLN A 142 3.12 -28.60 15.70
N ILE A 143 2.75 -27.51 15.03
CA ILE A 143 3.69 -26.56 14.41
C ILE A 143 3.37 -25.17 14.94
N SER A 144 4.41 -24.49 15.41
CA SER A 144 4.34 -23.14 15.94
C SER A 144 5.69 -22.48 15.72
N GLY A 145 5.72 -21.17 15.55
CA GLY A 145 6.96 -20.43 15.42
C GLY A 145 6.82 -19.17 14.59
N ASP A 146 7.86 -18.36 14.67
CA ASP A 146 8.03 -17.16 13.88
C ASP A 146 8.08 -17.46 12.37
N LEU A 147 7.44 -16.61 11.57
CA LEU A 147 7.46 -16.67 10.11
C LEU A 147 8.61 -15.82 9.51
N GLY A 148 9.43 -15.19 10.36
CA GLY A 148 10.45 -14.23 9.98
C GLY A 148 9.84 -12.83 9.86
N SER A 149 10.55 -11.88 9.25
CA SER A 149 10.10 -10.47 9.14
C SER A 149 8.89 -10.30 8.21
N VAL A 150 7.71 -10.63 8.71
CA VAL A 150 6.43 -10.59 8.01
C VAL A 150 5.50 -9.65 8.75
N GLU A 151 5.18 -8.53 8.12
CA GLU A 151 4.26 -7.55 8.67
C GLU A 151 2.89 -7.69 8.01
N ILE A 152 1.84 -7.54 8.82
CA ILE A 152 0.46 -7.36 8.36
C ILE A 152 0.09 -5.91 8.66
N ASP A 153 -0.14 -5.10 7.63
CA ASP A 153 -0.66 -3.74 7.77
C ASP A 153 -2.00 -3.65 7.05
N VAL A 154 -3.09 -3.70 7.81
CA VAL A 154 -4.45 -3.53 7.28
C VAL A 154 -5.00 -2.13 7.59
N ASP A 155 -4.19 -1.25 8.16
CA ASP A 155 -4.62 0.10 8.50
C ASP A 155 -4.71 0.92 7.21
N SER A 156 -5.81 1.63 7.01
CA SER A 156 -5.96 2.54 5.87
C SER A 156 -5.37 3.91 6.22
N PRO A 157 -4.82 4.67 5.25
CA PRO A 157 -4.48 6.07 5.49
C PRO A 157 -5.71 6.89 5.89
N THR A 158 -5.67 7.48 7.08
CA THR A 158 -6.75 8.31 7.63
C THR A 158 -6.51 9.76 7.30
N LEU A 159 -7.56 10.46 6.87
CA LEU A 159 -7.48 11.88 6.54
C LEU A 159 -7.19 12.69 7.82
N VAL A 160 -6.14 13.50 7.77
CA VAL A 160 -5.81 14.48 8.81
C VAL A 160 -6.49 15.82 8.51
N GLY A 161 -6.51 16.22 7.24
CA GLY A 161 -7.21 17.43 6.82
C GLY A 161 -6.87 17.90 5.42
N VAL A 162 -7.56 18.96 5.02
CA VAL A 162 -7.30 19.70 3.77
C VAL A 162 -7.01 21.16 4.11
N SER A 163 -6.16 21.81 3.32
CA SER A 163 -5.82 23.23 3.50
C SER A 163 -5.43 23.87 2.19
N ALA A 164 -5.59 25.18 2.10
CA ALA A 164 -5.05 26.02 1.04
C ALA A 164 -4.67 27.37 1.66
N ASP A 165 -3.86 28.16 0.96
CA ASP A 165 -3.51 29.50 1.44
C ASP A 165 -4.75 30.39 1.43
N GLU A 166 -4.86 31.24 2.44
CA GLU A 166 -5.95 32.21 2.57
C GLU A 166 -5.70 33.41 1.64
N GLY A 167 -6.77 34.01 1.13
CA GLY A 167 -6.68 35.23 0.34
C GLY A 167 -7.71 35.35 -0.77
N THR A 168 -7.54 36.41 -1.55
CA THR A 168 -8.34 36.69 -2.74
C THR A 168 -7.60 36.24 -3.99
N TYR A 169 -8.23 35.41 -4.80
CA TYR A 169 -7.69 34.88 -6.04
C TYR A 169 -8.52 35.36 -7.23
N LYS A 170 -7.84 35.84 -8.26
CA LYS A 170 -8.45 36.37 -9.48
C LYS A 170 -8.40 35.36 -10.63
N SER A 171 -9.19 35.60 -11.67
CA SER A 171 -9.16 34.78 -12.89
C SER A 171 -7.73 34.64 -13.45
N GLY A 172 -7.27 33.39 -13.64
CA GLY A 172 -5.91 33.06 -14.07
C GLY A 172 -5.00 32.60 -12.93
N ASP A 173 -5.36 32.85 -11.67
CA ASP A 173 -4.61 32.36 -10.52
C ASP A 173 -4.75 30.84 -10.36
N THR A 174 -3.81 30.26 -9.60
CA THR A 174 -3.85 28.87 -9.19
C THR A 174 -3.82 28.78 -7.68
N ILE A 175 -4.76 28.03 -7.11
CA ILE A 175 -4.87 27.77 -5.67
C ILE A 175 -4.32 26.37 -5.39
N PRO A 176 -3.18 26.24 -4.70
CA PRO A 176 -2.66 24.95 -4.25
C PRO A 176 -3.46 24.44 -3.05
N ILE A 177 -4.15 23.32 -3.23
CA ILE A 177 -4.90 22.62 -2.20
C ILE A 177 -4.08 21.43 -1.72
N SER A 178 -3.76 21.42 -0.43
CA SER A 178 -3.09 20.33 0.26
C SER A 178 -4.11 19.35 0.85
N VAL A 179 -3.89 18.05 0.65
CA VAL A 179 -4.60 16.98 1.33
C VAL A 179 -3.59 16.16 2.13
N THR A 180 -3.82 16.02 3.44
CA THR A 180 -2.86 15.38 4.37
C THR A 180 -3.48 14.17 5.03
N TRP A 181 -2.74 13.06 5.07
CA TRP A 181 -3.05 11.83 5.78
C TRP A 181 -2.10 11.59 6.95
N ASN A 182 -2.45 10.64 7.82
CA ASN A 182 -1.62 10.26 8.97
C ASN A 182 -0.40 9.40 8.61
N LYS A 183 -0.34 8.87 7.39
CA LYS A 183 0.78 8.09 6.86
C LYS A 183 0.99 8.32 5.36
N PRO A 184 2.14 7.94 4.80
CA PRO A 184 2.41 8.10 3.39
C PRO A 184 1.39 7.41 2.49
N VAL A 185 1.10 8.04 1.36
CA VAL A 185 0.20 7.52 0.34
C VAL A 185 0.88 7.42 -1.02
N LYS A 186 0.50 6.39 -1.79
CA LYS A 186 0.88 6.14 -3.17
C LYS A 186 -0.27 6.56 -4.07
N VAL A 187 0.04 7.38 -5.08
CA VAL A 187 -0.91 7.80 -6.09
C VAL A 187 -0.90 6.82 -7.27
N THR A 188 -2.08 6.38 -7.68
CA THR A 188 -2.26 5.64 -8.93
C THR A 188 -3.29 6.32 -9.83
N GLY A 189 -2.97 6.46 -11.12
CA GLY A 189 -3.79 7.23 -12.06
C GLY A 189 -3.65 8.74 -11.84
N THR A 190 -4.69 9.49 -12.20
CA THR A 190 -4.75 10.96 -12.10
C THR A 190 -5.89 11.37 -11.18
N PRO A 191 -5.67 11.43 -9.85
CA PRO A 191 -6.72 11.79 -8.93
C PRO A 191 -7.18 13.25 -9.11
N ILE A 192 -8.46 13.49 -8.83
CA ILE A 192 -9.13 14.79 -8.99
C ILE A 192 -9.92 15.08 -7.73
N LEU A 193 -9.81 16.30 -7.19
CA LEU A 193 -10.71 16.78 -6.14
C LEU A 193 -11.92 17.43 -6.75
N SER A 194 -13.11 17.04 -6.30
CA SER A 194 -14.37 17.73 -6.61
C SER A 194 -14.66 18.76 -5.54
N LEU A 195 -15.01 19.98 -5.94
CA LEU A 195 -15.15 21.12 -5.04
C LEU A 195 -16.59 21.66 -5.00
N SER A 196 -16.94 22.33 -3.91
CA SER A 196 -18.29 22.88 -3.68
C SER A 196 -18.71 24.00 -4.64
N ASN A 197 -17.78 24.64 -5.33
CA ASN A 197 -18.06 25.61 -6.38
C ASN A 197 -18.25 24.97 -7.77
N GLY A 198 -18.36 23.64 -7.83
CA GLY A 198 -18.54 22.88 -9.07
C GLY A 198 -17.28 22.70 -9.92
N LEU A 199 -16.13 23.23 -9.48
CA LEU A 199 -14.85 23.02 -10.14
C LEU A 199 -14.14 21.77 -9.62
N SER A 200 -13.06 21.43 -10.32
CA SER A 200 -12.16 20.35 -9.96
C SER A 200 -10.72 20.84 -9.80
N ALA A 201 -10.01 20.32 -8.80
CA ALA A 201 -8.57 20.52 -8.66
C ALA A 201 -7.83 19.25 -9.09
N THR A 202 -6.76 19.41 -9.88
CA THR A 202 -6.00 18.28 -10.44
C THR A 202 -4.75 18.01 -9.63
N TYR A 203 -4.40 16.73 -9.47
CA TYR A 203 -3.17 16.33 -8.80
C TYR A 203 -1.92 17.00 -9.39
N PHE A 204 -1.05 17.50 -8.52
CA PHE A 204 0.19 18.17 -8.88
C PHE A 204 1.43 17.42 -8.37
N GLU A 205 1.54 17.17 -7.07
CA GLU A 205 2.70 16.48 -6.49
C GLU A 205 2.43 15.82 -5.12
N GLY A 206 3.43 15.11 -4.59
CA GLY A 206 3.42 14.53 -3.24
C GLY A 206 3.37 13.00 -3.15
N ASP A 207 3.51 12.28 -4.27
CA ASP A 207 3.49 10.80 -4.28
C ASP A 207 4.55 10.21 -3.35
N GLY A 208 4.15 9.19 -2.59
CA GLY A 208 4.99 8.56 -1.57
C GLY A 208 5.14 9.36 -0.27
N THR A 209 4.44 10.49 -0.12
CA THR A 209 4.42 11.29 1.11
C THR A 209 3.04 11.25 1.76
N SER A 210 2.91 11.79 2.97
CA SER A 210 1.60 11.91 3.64
C SER A 210 0.79 13.11 3.16
N LYS A 211 1.31 13.92 2.23
CA LYS A 211 0.69 15.16 1.77
C LYS A 211 0.68 15.21 0.24
N LEU A 212 -0.51 15.26 -0.35
CA LEU A 212 -0.68 15.48 -1.78
C LEU A 212 -1.09 16.94 -2.03
N ILE A 213 -0.57 17.52 -3.10
CA ILE A 213 -0.93 18.86 -3.57
C ILE A 213 -1.76 18.74 -4.85
N PHE A 214 -2.85 19.48 -4.90
CA PHE A 214 -3.75 19.61 -6.04
C PHE A 214 -3.84 21.08 -6.44
N ASN A 215 -3.88 21.36 -7.73
CA ASN A 215 -4.00 22.73 -8.24
C ASN A 215 -5.43 22.98 -8.73
N LEU A 216 -6.07 24.01 -8.17
CA LEU A 216 -7.32 24.56 -8.68
C LEU A 216 -7.01 25.80 -9.51
N SER A 217 -7.36 25.79 -10.79
CA SER A 217 -7.28 26.98 -11.64
C SER A 217 -8.52 27.84 -11.48
N VAL A 218 -8.35 29.13 -11.20
CA VAL A 218 -9.46 30.09 -11.16
C VAL A 218 -9.82 30.48 -12.60
N ILE A 219 -11.04 30.16 -13.00
CA ILE A 219 -11.56 30.44 -14.34
C ILE A 219 -12.61 31.55 -14.31
N LYS A 220 -12.66 32.34 -15.37
CA LYS A 220 -13.63 33.43 -15.57
C LYS A 220 -15.07 33.00 -15.22
N GLY A 221 -15.76 33.84 -14.47
CA GLY A 221 -17.19 33.72 -14.16
C GLY A 221 -17.52 32.74 -13.04
N ASN A 222 -16.54 32.17 -12.35
CA ASN A 222 -16.76 31.21 -11.25
C ASN A 222 -16.31 31.76 -9.89
N SER A 223 -16.90 32.88 -9.49
CA SER A 223 -16.65 33.50 -8.19
C SER A 223 -17.25 32.65 -7.06
N ALA A 224 -16.56 32.60 -5.92
CA ALA A 224 -16.98 31.84 -4.76
C ALA A 224 -16.39 32.42 -3.48
N ASN A 225 -17.13 32.33 -2.38
CA ASN A 225 -16.65 32.68 -1.05
C ASN A 225 -16.58 31.43 -0.18
N ASN A 226 -15.37 31.07 0.24
CA ASN A 226 -14.99 29.77 0.77
C ASN A 226 -15.33 28.64 -0.22
N ILE A 227 -14.54 27.58 -0.16
CA ILE A 227 -14.81 26.36 -0.93
C ILE A 227 -14.63 25.16 -0.01
N SER A 228 -15.06 23.99 -0.45
CA SER A 228 -14.87 22.75 0.28
C SER A 228 -14.53 21.63 -0.69
N VAL A 229 -13.67 20.74 -0.25
CA VAL A 229 -13.43 19.45 -0.91
C VAL A 229 -14.60 18.54 -0.59
N ILE A 230 -15.30 18.10 -1.63
CA ILE A 230 -16.46 17.20 -1.56
C ILE A 230 -16.01 15.74 -1.68
N SER A 231 -15.10 15.46 -2.61
CA SER A 231 -14.57 14.12 -2.83
C SER A 231 -13.18 14.18 -3.43
N LEU A 232 -12.48 13.06 -3.31
CA LEU A 232 -11.30 12.72 -4.09
C LEU A 232 -11.67 11.55 -5.00
N ASP A 233 -11.71 11.82 -6.30
CA ASP A 233 -11.96 10.82 -7.33
C ASP A 233 -10.60 10.28 -7.82
N GLY A 234 -10.37 8.99 -7.63
CA GLY A 234 -9.09 8.33 -7.94
C GLY A 234 -8.72 7.31 -6.89
N ILE A 235 -7.65 6.56 -7.14
CA ILE A 235 -7.17 5.52 -6.22
C ILE A 235 -5.88 6.01 -5.56
N VAL A 236 -6.00 6.36 -4.28
CA VAL A 236 -4.88 6.69 -3.38
C VAL A 236 -4.80 5.60 -2.31
N LYS A 237 -3.61 5.03 -2.13
CA LYS A 237 -3.39 3.85 -1.29
C LYS A 237 -2.22 4.04 -0.33
N SER A 238 -2.10 3.22 0.72
CA SER A 238 -0.84 3.05 1.45
C SER A 238 0.21 2.36 0.58
N GLU A 239 1.45 2.29 1.07
CA GLU A 239 2.51 1.48 0.46
C GLU A 239 2.14 -0.01 0.39
N THR A 240 1.38 -0.49 1.35
CA THR A 240 0.85 -1.86 1.45
C THR A 240 -0.42 -2.08 0.63
N GLY A 241 -0.93 -1.05 -0.06
CA GLY A 241 -2.05 -1.18 -1.00
C GLY A 241 -3.45 -0.96 -0.39
N ASN A 242 -3.54 -0.58 0.90
CA ASN A 242 -4.80 -0.25 1.57
C ASN A 242 -5.34 1.07 1.04
N THR A 243 -6.62 1.13 0.67
CA THR A 243 -7.21 2.35 0.10
C THR A 243 -7.36 3.42 1.18
N ALA A 244 -6.98 4.66 0.86
CA ALA A 244 -7.17 5.79 1.77
C ALA A 244 -8.65 6.05 2.06
N GLU A 245 -8.94 6.60 3.24
CA GLU A 245 -10.28 7.03 3.60
C GLU A 245 -10.79 8.16 2.70
N ALA A 246 -12.10 8.37 2.69
CA ALA A 246 -12.74 9.42 1.90
C ALA A 246 -12.22 10.80 2.28
N VAL A 247 -11.96 11.64 1.28
CA VAL A 247 -11.45 13.00 1.48
C VAL A 247 -12.59 14.00 1.42
N THR A 248 -12.79 14.74 2.52
CA THR A 248 -13.69 15.89 2.58
C THR A 248 -13.07 16.97 3.48
N GLY A 249 -13.45 18.22 3.29
CA GLY A 249 -13.06 19.27 4.23
C GLY A 249 -13.29 20.67 3.71
N LYS A 250 -13.31 21.63 4.63
CA LYS A 250 -13.54 23.04 4.32
C LYS A 250 -12.23 23.75 4.04
N LEU A 251 -12.29 24.72 3.13
CA LEU A 251 -11.23 25.67 2.82
C LEU A 251 -11.83 27.06 3.07
N GLU A 252 -11.54 27.61 4.25
CA GLU A 252 -12.10 28.87 4.73
C GLU A 252 -11.14 30.03 4.45
N ASN A 253 -11.65 31.27 4.49
CA ASN A 253 -10.92 32.51 4.21
C ASN A 253 -10.33 32.57 2.79
N ILE A 254 -11.03 31.96 1.84
CA ILE A 254 -10.70 32.02 0.41
C ILE A 254 -11.80 32.77 -0.31
N THR A 255 -11.44 33.85 -1.00
CA THR A 255 -12.34 34.58 -1.89
C THR A 255 -11.85 34.37 -3.32
N ILE A 256 -12.71 33.85 -4.18
CA ILE A 256 -12.45 33.72 -5.62
C ILE A 256 -13.24 34.83 -6.30
N ASP A 257 -12.52 35.77 -6.88
CA ASP A 257 -13.03 36.88 -7.68
C ASP A 257 -12.74 36.62 -9.17
N ALA A 258 -13.72 36.04 -9.86
CA ALA A 258 -13.59 35.66 -11.26
C ALA A 258 -14.44 36.51 -12.20
N VAL A 259 -15.04 37.59 -11.71
CA VAL A 259 -15.72 38.58 -12.55
C VAL A 259 -14.66 39.54 -13.08
N PHE A 260 -14.88 40.07 -14.28
CA PHE A 260 -13.99 41.09 -14.85
C PHE A 260 -14.65 42.44 -14.70
N PRO A 261 -13.88 43.51 -14.51
CA PRO A 261 -14.42 44.85 -14.45
C PRO A 261 -15.12 45.21 -15.76
N GLU A 262 -16.27 45.86 -15.63
CA GLU A 262 -17.04 46.39 -16.76
C GLU A 262 -16.67 47.86 -16.98
N ILE A 263 -16.47 48.25 -18.26
CA ILE A 263 -16.26 49.65 -18.66
C ILE A 263 -17.48 50.12 -19.44
N SER A 264 -18.06 51.24 -19.01
CA SER A 264 -19.18 51.90 -19.69
C SER A 264 -18.82 53.32 -20.08
N LEU A 265 -19.16 53.73 -21.31
CA LEU A 265 -18.97 55.11 -21.76
C LEU A 265 -19.97 56.05 -21.06
N ASN A 266 -19.53 57.26 -20.72
CA ASN A 266 -20.41 58.30 -20.17
C ASN A 266 -21.20 59.04 -21.26
N GLY A 267 -20.82 58.89 -22.52
CA GLY A 267 -21.43 59.55 -23.67
C GLY A 267 -21.64 58.60 -24.84
N ASP A 268 -21.98 59.16 -25.99
CA ASP A 268 -22.26 58.39 -27.20
C ASP A 268 -21.04 57.60 -27.68
N THR A 269 -21.26 56.38 -28.18
CA THR A 269 -20.22 55.53 -28.79
C THR A 269 -19.62 56.13 -30.06
N ALA A 270 -20.31 57.10 -30.67
CA ALA A 270 -19.85 57.87 -31.81
C ALA A 270 -20.21 59.34 -31.62
N VAL A 271 -19.22 60.22 -31.71
CA VAL A 271 -19.40 61.67 -31.59
C VAL A 271 -18.99 62.32 -32.91
N SER A 272 -19.86 63.15 -33.46
CA SER A 272 -19.55 64.01 -34.61
C SER A 272 -19.36 65.44 -34.17
N PHE A 273 -18.26 66.06 -34.59
CA PHE A 273 -17.98 67.48 -34.36
C PHE A 273 -17.30 68.07 -35.61
N LEU A 274 -17.40 69.38 -35.80
CA LEU A 274 -16.75 70.08 -36.92
C LEU A 274 -15.25 70.20 -36.63
N ALA A 275 -14.39 69.91 -37.60
CA ALA A 275 -12.97 70.25 -37.52
C ALA A 275 -12.83 71.78 -37.64
N ILE A 276 -12.25 72.44 -36.63
CA ILE A 276 -12.39 73.90 -36.48
C ILE A 276 -11.11 74.66 -36.89
N GLY A 277 -9.97 73.98 -37.03
CA GLY A 277 -8.68 74.67 -37.12
C GLY A 277 -8.45 75.60 -35.91
N ASN A 278 -7.57 76.59 -36.00
CA ASN A 278 -7.17 77.49 -34.89
C ASN A 278 -8.28 78.45 -34.36
N ARG A 279 -9.58 78.10 -34.40
CA ARG A 279 -10.68 78.93 -33.87
C ARG A 279 -11.35 78.24 -32.65
N GLU A 280 -11.59 79.01 -31.59
CA GLU A 280 -11.86 78.50 -30.23
C GLU A 280 -13.24 77.88 -29.94
N THR A 281 -14.19 77.79 -30.88
CA THR A 281 -15.61 77.68 -30.46
C THR A 281 -16.26 76.29 -30.42
N LYS A 282 -15.55 75.14 -30.47
CA LYS A 282 -16.10 73.79 -30.11
C LYS A 282 -15.07 72.63 -30.18
N ARG A 283 -14.07 72.65 -29.31
CA ARG A 283 -13.05 71.57 -29.26
C ARG A 283 -13.66 70.20 -28.90
N PHE A 284 -13.04 69.11 -29.36
CA PHE A 284 -13.44 67.77 -28.93
C PHE A 284 -13.34 67.66 -27.41
N LYS A 285 -14.41 67.20 -26.77
CA LYS A 285 -14.45 66.91 -25.34
C LYS A 285 -14.76 65.43 -25.20
N ASP A 286 -13.83 64.72 -24.56
CA ASP A 286 -14.06 63.35 -24.15
C ASP A 286 -15.08 63.35 -23.00
N SER A 287 -16.20 62.67 -23.18
CA SER A 287 -17.19 62.43 -22.12
C SER A 287 -16.64 61.48 -21.05
N GLY A 288 -15.57 60.76 -21.36
CA GLY A 288 -14.94 59.76 -20.50
C GLY A 288 -15.75 58.47 -20.43
N ALA A 289 -15.35 57.63 -19.50
CA ALA A 289 -15.98 56.36 -19.17
C ALA A 289 -15.96 56.17 -17.64
N ILE A 290 -16.80 55.25 -17.17
CA ILE A 290 -16.73 54.68 -15.84
C ILE A 290 -16.34 53.22 -15.94
N ALA A 291 -15.68 52.71 -14.90
CA ALA A 291 -15.35 51.30 -14.79
C ALA A 291 -15.72 50.84 -13.40
N SER A 292 -16.36 49.68 -13.30
CA SER A 292 -16.72 49.10 -12.02
C SER A 292 -16.62 47.59 -12.04
N ASP A 293 -16.31 47.04 -10.88
CA ASP A 293 -16.26 45.62 -10.60
C ASP A 293 -17.10 45.33 -9.35
N ASP A 294 -17.65 44.13 -9.24
CA ASP A 294 -18.49 43.74 -8.10
C ASP A 294 -17.70 43.53 -6.81
N GLU A 295 -16.42 43.13 -6.89
CA GLU A 295 -15.54 42.96 -5.73
C GLU A 295 -14.58 44.15 -5.55
N ASP A 296 -13.98 44.66 -6.65
CA ASP A 296 -13.01 45.76 -6.59
C ASP A 296 -13.67 47.16 -6.53
N GLY A 297 -14.97 47.28 -6.80
CA GLY A 297 -15.72 48.54 -6.72
C GLY A 297 -15.49 49.50 -7.90
N ASP A 298 -15.43 50.81 -7.62
CA ASP A 298 -15.23 51.84 -8.67
C ASP A 298 -13.76 51.89 -9.11
N LEU A 299 -13.54 51.55 -10.38
CA LEU A 299 -12.24 51.52 -11.04
C LEU A 299 -12.09 52.62 -12.08
N SER A 300 -12.99 53.61 -12.10
CA SER A 300 -13.02 54.66 -13.13
C SER A 300 -11.72 55.47 -13.19
N SER A 301 -11.03 55.65 -12.05
CA SER A 301 -9.72 56.32 -12.00
C SER A 301 -8.58 55.52 -12.65
N SER A 302 -8.76 54.22 -12.86
CA SER A 302 -7.78 53.32 -13.48
C SER A 302 -7.92 53.26 -15.00
N ILE A 303 -8.96 53.89 -15.57
CA ILE A 303 -9.17 53.95 -17.01
C ILE A 303 -8.05 54.76 -17.67
N THR A 304 -7.43 54.18 -18.70
CA THR A 304 -6.39 54.83 -19.50
C THR A 304 -6.87 55.08 -20.93
N VAL A 305 -6.81 56.34 -21.38
CA VAL A 305 -7.09 56.72 -22.76
C VAL A 305 -5.83 56.55 -23.61
N THR A 306 -5.89 55.68 -24.63
CA THR A 306 -4.73 55.33 -25.47
C THR A 306 -4.69 56.08 -26.81
N GLY A 307 -5.82 56.66 -27.23
CA GLY A 307 -5.96 57.41 -28.48
C GLY A 307 -6.04 58.92 -28.26
N LYS A 308 -5.81 59.70 -29.32
CA LYS A 308 -6.08 61.14 -29.34
C LYS A 308 -6.86 61.50 -30.60
N VAL A 309 -7.79 62.43 -30.45
CA VAL A 309 -8.54 62.99 -31.57
C VAL A 309 -7.72 64.12 -32.21
N ASN A 310 -7.47 64.04 -33.52
CA ASN A 310 -6.84 65.14 -34.25
C ASN A 310 -7.90 66.15 -34.69
N GLU A 311 -8.13 67.18 -33.87
CA GLU A 311 -9.17 68.19 -34.11
C GLU A 311 -8.94 69.07 -35.38
N ASN A 312 -7.76 68.96 -36.01
CA ASN A 312 -7.40 69.72 -37.21
C ASN A 312 -7.59 68.94 -38.52
N GLN A 313 -8.00 67.68 -38.45
CA GLN A 313 -8.21 66.82 -39.61
C GLN A 313 -9.61 66.20 -39.55
N PRO A 314 -10.44 66.37 -40.59
CA PRO A 314 -11.70 65.65 -40.74
C PRO A 314 -11.48 64.13 -40.85
#